data_AF-A0A530Y7J4-F1
#
_entry.id   AF-A0A530Y7J4-F1
#
_cell.length_a   1.000
_cell.length_b   1.000
_cell.length_c   1.000
_cell.angle_alpha   90.00
_cell.angle_beta   90.00
_cell.angle_gamma   90.00
#
_symmetry.space_group_name_H-M   'P 1'
#
loop_
_entity.id
_entity.type
_entity.pdbx_description
1 polymer ?
#
loop_
_entity_poly.entity_id
_entity_poly.type
_entity_poly.pdbx_seq_one_letter_code
_entity_poly.pdbx_strand_id
1 'polypeptide(L)'
;ALELLRLYAGENGYVARMNVAGFDALRMAGTIVPLEPQGSIRLWETDTNTPRISASNILSGRGDPLLRNAIAIVDLSAVGLTQYLPTPARPARPGVDIHADAIGQMLAARYLVEPTQARTLERMWLALSGIVFIGLSGVLAQRVMLGALALALLAATPFAFGALEYSLQGVLYDPLQPALATILVAGFEGYALYRRSEQRRSTLARQFSQFLSPSVVQRLA
;
A
#
# COMPACT_ATOMS: atom_id res chain seq x y z
N ALA A 1 18.93 9.22 -13.56
CA ALA A 1 19.05 7.78 -13.24
C ALA A 1 19.11 6.93 -14.52
N LEU A 2 18.01 6.82 -15.27
CA LEU A 2 17.87 6.02 -16.49
C LEU A 2 19.02 6.24 -17.51
N GLU A 3 19.31 7.51 -17.83
CA GLU A 3 20.38 7.88 -18.77
C GLU A 3 21.78 7.55 -18.28
N LEU A 4 22.05 7.71 -16.98
CA LEU A 4 23.33 7.34 -16.38
C LEU A 4 23.56 5.83 -16.51
N LEU A 5 22.51 5.03 -16.27
CA LEU A 5 22.59 3.58 -16.37
C LEU A 5 22.74 3.12 -17.82
N ARG A 6 22.06 3.76 -18.78
CA ARG A 6 22.25 3.53 -20.22
C ARG A 6 23.70 3.76 -20.65
N LEU A 7 24.27 4.91 -20.27
CA LEU A 7 25.64 5.28 -20.61
C LEU A 7 26.65 4.33 -19.95
N TYR A 8 26.42 3.96 -18.69
CA TYR A 8 27.25 2.99 -17.97
C TYR A 8 27.23 1.61 -18.65
N ALA A 9 26.06 1.15 -19.10
CA ALA A 9 25.90 -0.13 -19.78
C ALA A 9 26.37 -0.11 -21.25
N GLY A 10 26.69 1.06 -21.82
CA GLY A 10 27.06 1.20 -23.22
C GLY A 10 25.90 0.91 -24.19
N GLU A 11 24.65 1.07 -23.76
CA GLU A 11 23.47 0.79 -24.58
C GLU A 11 23.08 2.01 -25.43
N ASN A 12 22.63 1.77 -26.67
CA ASN A 12 22.27 2.84 -27.61
C ASN A 12 20.83 3.34 -27.49
N GLY A 13 20.01 2.73 -26.63
CA GLY A 13 18.61 3.12 -26.49
C GLY A 13 17.86 2.32 -25.43
N TYR A 14 16.55 2.55 -25.39
CA TYR A 14 15.62 1.96 -24.43
C TYR A 14 14.59 1.09 -25.15
N VAL A 15 14.25 -0.07 -24.59
CA VAL A 15 13.16 -0.91 -25.12
C VAL A 15 12.09 -1.04 -24.05
N ALA A 16 10.94 -0.43 -24.28
CA ALA A 16 9.77 -0.54 -23.41
C ALA A 16 8.77 -1.55 -23.99
N ARG A 17 8.26 -2.43 -23.12
CA ARG A 17 7.13 -3.31 -23.39
C ARG A 17 5.86 -2.65 -22.87
N MET A 18 4.82 -2.71 -23.68
CA MET A 18 3.48 -2.23 -23.34
C MET A 18 2.48 -3.37 -23.46
N ASN A 19 1.41 -3.31 -22.67
CA ASN A 19 0.27 -4.21 -22.71
C ASN A 19 -1.03 -3.39 -22.86
N VAL A 20 -2.19 -4.05 -22.76
CA VAL A 20 -3.50 -3.41 -22.91
C VAL A 20 -3.77 -2.34 -21.83
N ALA A 21 -3.11 -2.44 -20.67
CA ALA A 21 -3.25 -1.50 -19.56
C ALA A 21 -2.28 -0.31 -19.63
N GLY A 22 -1.20 -0.38 -20.42
CA GLY A 22 -0.20 0.68 -20.54
C GLY A 22 1.23 0.16 -20.62
N PHE A 23 2.18 0.87 -20.02
CA PHE A 23 3.55 0.37 -19.85
C PHE A 23 3.56 -0.86 -18.93
N ASP A 24 4.50 -1.78 -19.20
CA ASP A 24 4.60 -3.04 -18.47
C ASP A 24 6.02 -3.29 -17.97
N ALA A 25 7.02 -3.12 -18.84
CA ALA A 25 8.41 -3.29 -18.47
C ALA A 25 9.34 -2.47 -19.35
N LEU A 26 10.52 -2.17 -18.85
CA LEU A 26 11.63 -1.56 -19.58
C LEU A 26 12.83 -2.50 -19.52
N ARG A 27 13.42 -2.81 -20.67
CA ARG A 27 14.70 -3.50 -20.73
C ARG A 27 15.83 -2.48 -20.72
N MET A 28 16.77 -2.63 -19.81
CA MET A 28 17.96 -1.78 -19.70
C MET A 28 19.12 -2.53 -19.03
N ALA A 29 20.35 -2.33 -19.50
CA ALA A 29 21.56 -2.89 -18.89
C ALA A 29 21.49 -4.41 -18.65
N GLY A 30 20.84 -5.15 -19.57
CA GLY A 30 20.60 -6.58 -19.43
C GLY A 30 19.56 -7.00 -18.37
N THR A 31 18.95 -6.05 -17.65
CA THR A 31 17.86 -6.30 -16.69
C THR A 31 16.50 -5.89 -17.24
N ILE A 32 15.44 -6.45 -16.64
CA ILE A 32 14.05 -6.08 -16.92
C ILE A 32 13.55 -5.31 -15.70
N VAL A 33 13.24 -4.03 -15.92
CA VAL A 33 12.71 -3.10 -14.95
C VAL A 33 11.18 -3.11 -15.10
N PRO A 34 10.40 -3.61 -14.12
CA PRO A 34 8.95 -3.54 -14.17
C PRO A 34 8.51 -2.07 -14.10
N LEU A 35 7.54 -1.71 -14.94
CA LEU A 35 6.94 -0.37 -14.97
C LEU A 35 5.50 -0.45 -14.51
N GLU A 36 5.02 0.60 -13.84
CA GLU A 36 3.58 0.80 -13.69
C GLU A 36 2.95 1.18 -15.05
N PRO A 37 1.62 1.06 -15.20
CA PRO A 37 0.91 1.41 -16.45
C PRO A 37 1.22 2.82 -16.99
N GLN A 38 1.52 3.75 -16.09
CA GLN A 38 1.90 5.15 -16.36
C GLN A 38 3.39 5.34 -16.73
N GLY A 39 4.21 4.30 -16.68
CA GLY A 39 5.64 4.35 -16.99
C GLY A 39 6.55 4.73 -15.81
N SER A 40 6.01 4.81 -14.60
CA SER A 40 6.78 5.04 -13.37
C SER A 40 7.37 3.75 -12.81
N ILE A 41 8.36 3.91 -11.93
CA ILE A 41 8.94 2.84 -11.12
C ILE A 41 8.76 3.22 -9.65
N ARG A 42 8.35 2.27 -8.81
CA ARG A 42 8.32 2.48 -7.36
C ARG A 42 9.72 2.39 -6.79
N LEU A 43 10.14 3.45 -6.10
CA LEU A 43 11.44 3.52 -5.45
C LEU A 43 11.45 2.63 -4.21
N TRP A 44 12.43 1.74 -4.13
CA TRP A 44 12.79 1.05 -2.91
C TRP A 44 13.85 1.87 -2.18
N GLU A 45 13.41 2.70 -1.24
CA GLU A 45 14.37 3.39 -0.39
C GLU A 45 15.08 2.38 0.51
N THR A 46 16.39 2.27 0.32
CA THR A 46 17.25 1.43 1.13
C THR A 46 18.16 2.34 1.94
N ASP A 47 18.58 1.92 3.14
CA ASP A 47 19.63 2.61 3.89
C ASP A 47 21.02 2.36 3.30
N THR A 48 21.13 2.44 1.97
CA THR A 48 22.40 2.35 1.27
C THR A 48 23.25 3.55 1.68
N ASN A 49 24.30 3.30 2.45
CA ASN A 49 25.30 4.30 2.78
C ASN A 49 26.16 4.57 1.53
N THR A 50 25.59 5.28 0.56
CA THR A 50 26.29 5.65 -0.67
C THR A 50 27.51 6.51 -0.32
N PRO A 51 28.74 6.08 -0.65
CA PRO A 51 29.95 6.82 -0.31
C PRO A 51 29.90 8.24 -0.88
N ARG A 52 30.25 9.23 -0.05
CA ARG A 52 30.30 10.64 -0.46
C ARG A 52 31.75 11.09 -0.58
N ILE A 53 32.10 11.59 -1.76
CA ILE A 53 33.45 12.07 -2.07
C ILE A 53 33.34 13.55 -2.44
N SER A 54 34.24 14.38 -1.90
CA SER A 54 34.27 15.81 -2.27
C SER A 54 34.65 15.98 -3.74
N ALA A 55 33.79 16.60 -4.52
CA ALA A 55 34.07 16.92 -5.91
C ALA A 55 35.32 17.83 -6.06
N SER A 56 35.57 18.74 -5.12
CA SER A 56 36.76 19.61 -5.17
C SER A 56 38.08 18.84 -5.02
N ASN A 57 38.09 17.74 -4.26
CA ASN A 57 39.25 16.86 -4.15
C ASN A 57 39.51 16.14 -5.49
N ILE A 58 38.46 15.66 -6.15
CA ILE A 58 38.60 15.00 -7.45
C ILE A 58 39.07 16.00 -8.52
N LEU A 59 38.47 17.19 -8.57
CA LEU A 59 38.79 18.24 -9.54
C LEU A 59 40.19 18.83 -9.35
N SER A 60 40.76 18.77 -8.14
CA SER A 60 42.15 19.17 -7.87
C SER A 60 43.19 18.09 -8.24
N GLY A 61 42.75 17.02 -8.90
CA GLY A 61 43.63 15.95 -9.40
C GLY A 61 43.87 14.81 -8.41
N ARG A 62 43.25 14.85 -7.22
CA ARG A 62 43.28 13.72 -6.28
C ARG A 62 42.19 12.72 -6.67
N GLY A 63 42.57 11.72 -7.47
CA GLY A 63 41.67 10.62 -7.80
C GLY A 63 41.29 9.79 -6.56
N ASP A 64 40.13 9.12 -6.62
CA ASP A 64 39.67 8.19 -5.59
C ASP A 64 39.48 6.79 -6.21
N PRO A 65 40.06 5.73 -5.63
CA PRO A 65 39.88 4.36 -6.10
C PRO A 65 38.41 3.92 -6.20
N LEU A 66 37.52 4.48 -5.38
CA LEU A 66 36.08 4.16 -5.37
C LEU A 66 35.38 4.57 -6.67
N LEU A 67 35.96 5.49 -7.45
CA LEU A 67 35.39 5.93 -8.73
C LEU A 67 35.68 4.95 -9.88
N ARG A 68 36.54 3.95 -9.69
CA ARG A 68 36.85 2.97 -10.73
C ARG A 68 35.63 2.07 -10.96
N ASN A 69 35.14 2.05 -12.19
CA ASN A 69 33.97 1.26 -12.61
C ASN A 69 32.68 1.56 -11.80
N ALA A 70 32.58 2.78 -11.26
CA ALA A 70 31.43 3.23 -10.48
C ALA A 70 30.57 4.21 -11.28
N ILE A 71 29.27 4.24 -10.97
CA ILE A 71 28.38 5.31 -11.40
C ILE A 71 28.46 6.43 -10.37
N ALA A 72 29.08 7.55 -10.73
CA ALA A 72 29.18 8.72 -9.87
C ALA A 72 28.09 9.74 -10.22
N ILE A 73 27.43 10.29 -9.20
CA ILE A 73 26.46 11.37 -9.35
C ILE A 73 27.02 12.60 -8.62
N VAL A 74 27.08 13.73 -9.31
CA VAL A 74 27.57 14.99 -8.75
C VAL A 74 26.38 15.81 -8.30
N ASP A 75 26.42 16.28 -7.05
CA ASP A 75 25.40 17.15 -6.47
C ASP A 75 26.06 18.25 -5.63
N LEU A 76 25.30 19.31 -5.38
CA LEU A 76 25.70 20.40 -4.50
C LEU A 76 25.36 20.00 -3.06
N SER A 77 26.30 20.22 -2.15
CA SER A 77 26.14 19.92 -0.73
C SER A 77 25.84 21.15 0.13
N ALA A 78 25.57 22.29 -0.49
CA ALA A 78 25.29 23.54 0.21
C ALA A 78 23.80 23.66 0.54
N VAL A 79 23.51 24.12 1.75
CA VAL A 79 22.14 24.38 2.21
C VAL A 79 21.46 25.36 1.26
N GLY A 80 20.24 25.01 0.81
CA GLY A 80 19.45 25.81 -0.12
C GLY A 80 19.79 25.60 -1.61
N LEU A 81 20.85 24.85 -1.93
CA LEU A 81 21.16 24.45 -3.31
C LEU A 81 20.81 22.99 -3.58
N THR A 82 20.96 22.11 -2.58
CA THR A 82 20.51 20.72 -2.67
C THR A 82 18.99 20.66 -2.71
N GLN A 83 18.43 19.97 -3.71
CA GLN A 83 17.00 19.68 -3.74
C GLN A 83 16.70 18.51 -2.79
N TYR A 84 15.88 18.78 -1.78
CA TYR A 84 15.35 17.76 -0.88
C TYR A 84 13.92 17.42 -1.28
N LEU A 85 13.64 16.13 -1.38
CA LEU A 85 12.30 15.61 -1.61
C LEU A 85 11.84 14.81 -0.39
N PRO A 86 10.59 14.99 0.05
CA PRO A 86 10.01 14.14 1.07
C PRO A 86 9.77 12.74 0.52
N THR A 87 10.02 11.74 1.35
CA THR A 87 9.78 10.31 1.08
C THR A 87 9.04 9.69 2.26
N PRO A 88 8.33 8.56 2.08
CA PRO A 88 7.67 7.88 3.20
C PRO A 88 8.63 7.46 4.33
N ALA A 89 9.90 7.17 4.03
CA ALA A 89 10.88 6.80 5.06
C ALA A 89 11.61 8.01 5.65
N ARG A 90 11.84 9.07 4.88
CA ARG A 90 12.54 10.29 5.34
C ARG A 90 11.84 11.58 4.90
N PRO A 91 11.61 12.54 5.82
CA PRO A 91 10.96 13.81 5.49
C PRO A 91 11.79 14.73 4.58
N ALA A 92 13.12 14.54 4.52
CA ALA A 92 14.01 15.30 3.67
C ALA A 92 15.13 14.39 3.12
N ARG A 93 14.95 13.89 1.89
CA ARG A 93 15.93 13.06 1.18
C ARG A 93 16.56 13.85 0.02
N PRO A 94 17.89 13.94 -0.08
CA PRO A 94 18.54 14.57 -1.23
C PRO A 94 18.14 13.90 -2.56
N GLY A 95 17.90 14.70 -3.60
CA GLY A 95 17.56 14.19 -4.94
C GLY A 95 18.64 13.26 -5.53
N VAL A 96 19.91 13.51 -5.23
CA VAL A 96 21.02 12.62 -5.59
C VAL A 96 20.89 11.23 -4.98
N ASP A 97 20.46 11.14 -3.72
CA ASP A 97 20.27 9.86 -3.03
C ASP A 97 19.11 9.09 -3.69
N ILE A 98 18.04 9.78 -4.10
CA ILE A 98 16.92 9.18 -4.84
C ILE A 98 17.39 8.59 -6.18
N HIS A 99 18.23 9.32 -6.91
CA HIS A 99 18.81 8.79 -8.15
C HIS A 99 19.75 7.60 -7.91
N ALA A 100 20.54 7.64 -6.84
CA ALA A 100 21.40 6.52 -6.45
C ALA A 100 20.59 5.28 -6.07
N ASP A 101 19.54 5.44 -5.27
CA ASP A 101 18.63 4.37 -4.87
C ASP A 101 17.93 3.77 -6.11
N ALA A 102 17.45 4.61 -7.05
CA ALA A 102 16.84 4.13 -8.29
C ALA A 102 17.81 3.32 -9.17
N ILE A 103 19.05 3.78 -9.33
CA ILE A 103 20.08 3.06 -10.10
C ILE A 103 20.45 1.76 -9.39
N GLY A 104 20.68 1.81 -8.07
CA GLY A 104 21.00 0.63 -7.26
C GLY A 104 19.89 -0.42 -7.34
N GLN A 105 18.63 0.00 -7.28
CA GLN A 105 17.46 -0.84 -7.44
C GLN A 105 17.42 -1.53 -8.82
N MET A 106 17.66 -0.78 -9.90
CA MET A 106 17.70 -1.30 -11.26
C MET A 106 18.84 -2.31 -11.48
N LEU A 107 20.03 -2.02 -10.93
CA LEU A 107 21.20 -2.90 -11.00
C LEU A 107 21.01 -4.17 -10.16
N ALA A 108 20.38 -4.06 -8.99
CA ALA A 108 20.10 -5.20 -8.11
C ALA A 108 18.94 -6.08 -8.60
N ALA A 109 18.19 -5.62 -9.62
CA ALA A 109 16.98 -6.26 -10.13
C ALA A 109 15.94 -6.58 -9.04
N ARG A 110 15.84 -5.73 -8.02
CA ARG A 110 14.87 -5.84 -6.92
C ARG A 110 13.87 -4.70 -7.04
N TYR A 111 12.58 -4.97 -7.13
CA TYR A 111 11.59 -3.93 -7.36
C TYR A 111 10.38 -4.09 -6.45
N LEU A 112 9.84 -2.95 -6.02
CA LEU A 112 8.51 -2.90 -5.43
C LEU A 112 7.50 -2.93 -6.57
N VAL A 113 6.70 -3.98 -6.63
CA VAL A 113 5.65 -4.15 -7.64
C VAL A 113 4.32 -4.37 -6.94
N GLU A 114 3.30 -3.64 -7.41
CA GLU A 114 1.91 -3.94 -7.08
C GLU A 114 1.40 -5.01 -8.06
N PRO A 115 1.03 -6.21 -7.60
CA PRO A 115 0.59 -7.28 -8.47
C PRO A 115 -0.67 -6.92 -9.25
N THR A 116 -0.74 -7.34 -10.51
CA THR A 116 -1.96 -7.14 -11.32
C THR A 116 -3.20 -7.79 -10.69
N GLN A 117 -3.01 -8.86 -9.90
CA GLN A 117 -4.09 -9.55 -9.20
C GLN A 117 -4.50 -8.88 -7.87
N ALA A 118 -3.77 -7.87 -7.37
CA ALA A 118 -4.05 -7.22 -6.09
C ALA A 118 -5.51 -6.72 -6.02
N ARG A 119 -5.94 -5.99 -7.04
CA ARG A 119 -7.34 -5.50 -7.16
C ARG A 119 -8.40 -6.61 -7.21
N THR A 120 -8.04 -7.78 -7.70
CA THR A 120 -8.96 -8.93 -7.72
C THR A 120 -9.06 -9.54 -6.33
N LEU A 121 -7.93 -9.69 -5.62
CA LEU A 121 -7.90 -10.13 -4.23
C LEU A 121 -8.66 -9.19 -3.30
N GLU A 122 -8.52 -7.87 -3.48
CA GLU A 122 -9.28 -6.86 -2.72
C GLU A 122 -10.80 -7.01 -2.90
N ARG A 123 -11.26 -7.22 -4.14
CA ARG A 123 -12.68 -7.47 -4.42
C ARG A 123 -13.18 -8.79 -3.85
N MET A 124 -12.35 -9.84 -3.89
CA MET A 124 -12.67 -11.11 -3.25
C MET A 124 -12.75 -10.96 -1.73
N TRP A 125 -11.89 -10.13 -1.13
CA TRP A 125 -11.92 -9.83 0.30
C TRP A 125 -13.21 -9.13 0.72
N LEU A 126 -13.67 -8.13 -0.06
CA LEU A 126 -14.95 -7.47 0.15
C LEU A 126 -16.12 -8.47 0.09
N ALA A 127 -16.13 -9.36 -0.90
CA ALA A 127 -17.17 -10.38 -1.02
C ALA A 127 -17.16 -11.34 0.18
N LEU A 128 -15.96 -11.78 0.59
CA LEU A 128 -15.78 -12.66 1.75
C LEU A 128 -16.25 -12.00 3.05
N SER A 129 -15.86 -10.75 3.31
CA SER A 129 -16.26 -10.04 4.52
C SER A 129 -17.78 -9.84 4.58
N GLY A 130 -18.41 -9.51 3.44
CA GLY A 130 -19.87 -9.49 3.30
C GLY A 130 -20.52 -10.82 3.67
N ILE A 131 -20.06 -11.93 3.09
CA ILE A 131 -20.59 -13.27 3.40
C ILE A 131 -20.44 -13.58 4.89
N VAL A 132 -19.30 -13.27 5.49
CA VAL A 132 -19.06 -13.53 6.91
C VAL A 132 -20.02 -12.73 7.80
N PHE A 133 -20.21 -11.43 7.55
CA PHE A 133 -21.12 -10.61 8.35
C PHE A 133 -22.59 -10.98 8.16
N ILE A 134 -23.01 -11.27 6.92
CA ILE A 134 -24.37 -11.74 6.63
C ILE A 134 -24.62 -13.10 7.28
N GLY A 135 -23.70 -14.06 7.11
CA GLY A 135 -23.84 -15.41 7.66
C GLY A 135 -23.83 -15.43 9.20
N LEU A 136 -23.03 -14.58 9.82
CA LEU A 136 -22.96 -14.46 11.28
C LEU A 136 -24.04 -13.55 11.86
N SER A 137 -24.85 -12.86 11.05
CA SER A 137 -25.81 -11.85 11.52
C SER A 137 -26.76 -12.40 12.60
N GLY A 138 -27.20 -13.65 12.44
CA GLY A 138 -28.09 -14.32 13.41
C GLY A 138 -27.44 -14.61 14.76
N VAL A 139 -26.15 -14.99 14.76
CA VAL A 139 -25.38 -15.30 15.97
C VAL A 139 -24.91 -14.03 16.67
N LEU A 140 -24.57 -13.01 15.89
CA LEU A 140 -24.04 -11.73 16.35
C LEU A 140 -25.10 -10.79 16.90
N ALA A 141 -26.38 -10.98 16.56
CA ALA A 141 -27.49 -10.10 16.94
C ALA A 141 -27.59 -9.80 18.45
N GLN A 142 -27.12 -10.71 19.31
CA GLN A 142 -27.08 -10.51 20.77
C GLN A 142 -25.66 -10.54 21.37
N ARG A 143 -24.63 -10.65 20.53
CA ARG A 143 -23.23 -10.84 20.95
C ARG A 143 -22.34 -9.75 20.37
N VAL A 144 -22.62 -8.51 20.74
CA VAL A 144 -21.94 -7.30 20.21
C VAL A 144 -20.42 -7.39 20.33
N MET A 145 -19.89 -7.91 21.45
CA MET A 145 -18.44 -8.08 21.64
C MET A 145 -17.81 -9.04 20.64
N LEU A 146 -18.49 -10.13 20.28
CA LEU A 146 -18.00 -11.05 19.24
C LEU A 146 -18.05 -10.41 17.86
N GLY A 147 -19.05 -9.55 17.59
CA GLY A 147 -19.15 -8.82 16.34
C GLY A 147 -18.03 -7.78 16.19
N ALA A 148 -17.73 -7.05 17.25
CA ALA A 148 -16.62 -6.11 17.30
C ALA A 148 -15.27 -6.82 17.13
N LEU A 149 -15.08 -7.98 17.76
CA LEU A 149 -13.87 -8.79 17.59
C LEU A 149 -13.73 -9.31 16.15
N ALA A 150 -14.80 -9.83 15.56
CA ALA A 150 -14.80 -10.29 14.17
C ALA A 150 -14.46 -9.16 13.21
N LEU A 151 -15.03 -7.96 13.42
CA LEU A 151 -14.68 -6.76 12.66
C LEU A 151 -13.21 -6.39 12.81
N ALA A 152 -12.69 -6.31 14.03
CA ALA A 152 -11.30 -5.96 14.27
C ALA A 152 -10.35 -6.94 13.55
N LEU A 153 -10.61 -8.25 13.65
CA LEU A 153 -9.82 -9.28 13.00
C LEU A 153 -9.88 -9.20 11.47
N LEU A 154 -11.08 -9.11 10.90
CA LEU A 154 -11.26 -9.02 9.44
C LEU A 154 -10.68 -7.71 8.87
N ALA A 155 -10.82 -6.59 9.57
CA ALA A 155 -10.27 -5.31 9.12
C ALA A 155 -8.73 -5.26 9.25
N ALA A 156 -8.14 -5.95 10.24
CA ALA A 156 -6.70 -6.02 10.43
C ALA A 156 -6.02 -7.03 9.48
N THR A 157 -6.75 -8.04 8.98
CA THR A 157 -6.16 -9.11 8.16
C THR A 157 -5.48 -8.60 6.88
N PRO A 158 -6.05 -7.66 6.10
CA PRO A 158 -5.35 -7.09 4.94
C PRO A 158 -4.03 -6.41 5.29
N PHE A 159 -3.96 -5.74 6.45
CA PHE A 159 -2.71 -5.11 6.91
C PHE A 159 -1.66 -6.16 7.26
N ALA A 160 -2.05 -7.21 7.99
CA ALA A 160 -1.15 -8.29 8.34
C ALA A 160 -0.64 -9.04 7.08
N PHE A 161 -1.55 -9.32 6.14
CA PHE A 161 -1.22 -9.95 4.86
C PHE A 161 -0.27 -9.09 4.02
N GLY A 162 -0.60 -7.81 3.83
CA GLY A 162 0.24 -6.89 3.07
C GLY A 162 1.64 -6.71 3.67
N ALA A 163 1.74 -6.62 5.00
CA ALA A 163 3.03 -6.54 5.70
C ALA A 163 3.87 -7.82 5.53
N LEU A 164 3.23 -8.99 5.61
CA LEU A 164 3.89 -10.27 5.42
C LEU A 164 4.44 -10.41 3.99
N GLU A 165 3.60 -10.16 2.98
CA GLU A 165 3.98 -10.23 1.56
C GLU A 165 5.09 -9.23 1.20
N TYR A 166 5.01 -8.01 1.77
CA TYR A 166 6.09 -7.03 1.62
C TYR A 166 7.41 -7.55 2.22
N SER A 167 7.37 -8.13 3.43
CA SER A 167 8.60 -8.63 4.09
C SER A 167 9.22 -9.84 3.38
N LEU A 168 8.40 -10.72 2.80
CA LEU A 168 8.87 -11.96 2.19
C LEU A 168 9.28 -11.76 0.72
N GLN A 169 8.51 -11.00 -0.04
CA GLN A 169 8.63 -10.92 -1.50
C GLN A 169 8.83 -9.50 -2.04
N GLY A 170 8.73 -8.46 -1.19
CA GLY A 170 8.77 -7.05 -1.63
C GLY A 170 7.52 -6.60 -2.39
N VAL A 171 6.42 -7.35 -2.26
CA VAL A 171 5.17 -7.12 -2.97
C VAL A 171 4.26 -6.18 -2.18
N LEU A 172 3.64 -5.22 -2.86
CA LEU A 172 2.69 -4.31 -2.22
C LEU A 172 1.25 -4.70 -2.53
N TYR A 173 0.46 -4.81 -1.46
CA TYR A 173 -0.99 -4.85 -1.51
C TYR A 173 -1.52 -3.61 -0.78
N ASP A 174 -2.58 -2.98 -1.29
CA ASP A 174 -3.25 -1.88 -0.58
C ASP A 174 -4.20 -2.47 0.48
N PRO A 175 -3.88 -2.36 1.79
CA PRO A 175 -4.73 -2.89 2.83
C PRO A 175 -5.90 -1.96 3.17
N LEU A 176 -5.83 -0.69 2.78
CA LEU A 176 -6.76 0.34 3.23
C LEU A 176 -8.14 0.14 2.61
N GLN A 177 -8.19 -0.08 1.30
CA GLN A 177 -9.44 -0.33 0.58
C GLN A 177 -10.22 -1.53 1.15
N PRO A 178 -9.64 -2.75 1.25
CA PRO A 178 -10.36 -3.92 1.80
C PRO A 178 -10.74 -3.75 3.28
N ALA A 179 -9.93 -3.06 4.08
CA ALA A 179 -10.25 -2.77 5.47
C ALA A 179 -11.44 -1.81 5.60
N LEU A 180 -11.44 -0.70 4.85
CA LEU A 180 -12.55 0.26 4.81
C LEU A 180 -13.84 -0.40 4.31
N ALA A 181 -13.75 -1.19 3.23
CA ALA A 181 -14.84 -2.01 2.73
C ALA A 181 -15.45 -2.90 3.83
N THR A 182 -14.60 -3.62 4.58
CA THR A 182 -15.02 -4.46 5.70
C THR A 182 -15.74 -3.66 6.79
N ILE A 183 -15.22 -2.48 7.15
CA ILE A 183 -15.83 -1.60 8.15
C ILE A 183 -17.21 -1.11 7.67
N LEU A 184 -17.32 -0.69 6.41
CA LEU A 184 -18.58 -0.20 5.85
C LEU A 184 -19.65 -1.30 5.79
N VAL A 185 -19.26 -2.50 5.36
CA VAL A 185 -20.14 -3.68 5.33
C VAL A 185 -20.62 -4.04 6.74
N ALA A 186 -19.71 -4.11 7.70
CA ALA A 186 -20.06 -4.40 9.09
C ALA A 186 -20.96 -3.32 9.71
N GLY A 187 -20.69 -2.04 9.40
CA GLY A 187 -21.52 -0.92 9.85
C GLY A 187 -22.94 -0.97 9.28
N PHE A 188 -23.06 -1.29 7.98
CA PHE A 188 -24.35 -1.47 7.33
C PHE A 188 -25.14 -2.65 7.93
N GLU A 189 -24.50 -3.79 8.13
CA GLU A 189 -25.11 -4.96 8.77
C GLU A 189 -25.52 -4.68 10.22
N GLY A 190 -24.66 -3.99 10.98
CA GLY A 190 -24.98 -3.55 12.34
C GLY A 190 -26.22 -2.64 12.38
N TYR A 191 -26.32 -1.70 11.44
CA TYR A 191 -27.51 -0.85 11.28
C TYR A 191 -28.75 -1.67 10.91
N ALA A 192 -28.64 -2.62 9.98
CA ALA A 192 -29.74 -3.49 9.58
C ALA A 192 -30.25 -4.35 10.75
N LEU A 193 -29.33 -4.90 11.56
CA LEU A 193 -29.67 -5.64 12.78
C LEU A 193 -30.38 -4.76 13.81
N TYR A 194 -29.87 -3.55 14.05
CA TYR A 194 -30.52 -2.58 14.93
C TYR A 194 -31.95 -2.27 14.47
N ARG A 195 -32.14 -1.98 13.18
CA ARG A 195 -33.46 -1.71 12.59
C ARG A 195 -34.42 -2.89 12.75
N ARG A 196 -33.94 -4.13 12.52
CA ARG A 196 -34.75 -5.35 12.73
C ARG A 196 -35.12 -5.54 14.21
N SER A 197 -34.22 -5.21 15.13
CA SER A 197 -34.47 -5.26 16.57
C SER A 197 -35.56 -4.26 16.99
N GLU A 198 -35.44 -3.00 16.55
CA GLU A 198 -36.43 -1.95 16.81
C GLU A 198 -37.81 -2.29 16.23
N GLN A 199 -37.85 -2.80 15.00
CA GLN A 199 -39.10 -3.26 14.40
C GLN A 199 -39.75 -4.37 15.24
N ARG A 200 -39.00 -5.38 15.68
CA ARG A 200 -39.51 -6.44 16.56
C ARG A 200 -40.05 -5.87 17.88
N ARG A 201 -39.32 -4.95 18.52
CA ARG A 201 -39.74 -4.30 19.76
C ARG A 201 -41.06 -3.53 19.56
N SER A 202 -41.16 -2.77 18.47
CA SER A 202 -42.38 -2.01 18.13
C SER A 202 -43.59 -2.92 17.83
N THR A 203 -43.38 -4.06 17.16
CA THR A 203 -44.43 -5.03 16.86
C THR A 203 -44.92 -5.68 18.15
N LEU A 204 -44.02 -6.09 19.04
CA LEU A 204 -44.37 -6.66 20.33
C LEU A 204 -45.13 -5.63 21.19
N ALA A 205 -44.65 -4.39 21.30
CA ALA A 205 -45.33 -3.33 22.04
C ALA A 205 -46.76 -3.10 21.54
N ARG A 206 -46.98 -3.12 20.22
CA ARG A 206 -48.30 -2.97 19.59
C ARG A 206 -49.23 -4.15 19.86
N GLN A 207 -48.71 -5.37 19.90
CA GLN A 207 -49.50 -6.56 20.23
C GLN A 207 -49.89 -6.57 21.71
N PHE A 208 -48.97 -6.24 22.61
CA PHE A 208 -49.25 -6.19 24.04
C PHE A 208 -50.16 -5.04 24.46
N SER A 209 -50.20 -3.92 23.72
CA SER A 209 -51.18 -2.85 23.99
C SER A 209 -52.63 -3.23 23.72
N GLN A 210 -52.88 -4.37 23.06
CA GLN A 210 -54.23 -4.93 22.92
C GLN A 210 -54.66 -5.78 24.13
N PHE A 211 -53.70 -6.22 24.95
CA PHE A 211 -53.96 -7.13 26.09
C PHE A 211 -53.62 -6.52 27.46
N LEU A 212 -52.85 -5.41 27.50
CA LEU A 212 -52.38 -4.77 28.72
C LEU A 212 -52.66 -3.26 28.69
N SER A 213 -52.91 -2.67 29.86
CA SER A 213 -53.16 -1.24 30.00
C SER A 213 -51.92 -0.40 29.59
N PRO A 214 -52.11 0.84 29.08
CA PRO A 214 -51.01 1.66 28.53
C PRO A 214 -49.84 1.87 29.49
N SER A 215 -50.11 1.90 30.80
CA SER A 215 -49.11 2.07 31.86
C SER A 215 -48.18 0.87 32.03
N VAL A 216 -48.60 -0.35 31.64
CA VAL A 216 -47.77 -1.56 31.69
C VAL A 216 -46.90 -1.69 30.44
N VAL A 217 -47.43 -1.31 29.26
CA VAL A 217 -46.68 -1.32 28.00
C VAL A 217 -45.52 -0.33 28.02
N GLN A 218 -45.68 0.84 28.65
CA GLN A 218 -44.59 1.82 28.82
C GLN A 218 -43.43 1.33 29.69
N ARG A 219 -43.63 0.32 30.55
CA ARG A 219 -42.55 -0.28 31.35
C ARG A 219 -41.79 -1.41 30.63
N LEU A 220 -42.35 -1.94 29.54
CA LEU A 220 -41.77 -3.01 28.73
C LEU A 220 -41.14 -2.50 27.41
N ALA A 221 -41.57 -1.32 26.95
CA ALA A 221 -41.05 -0.61 25.79
C ALA A 221 -39.68 0.03 26.05
#